data_AF-A0A4Q9Q419-F1
#
_entry.id   AF-A0A4Q9Q419-F1
#
_cell.length_a   1.000
_cell.length_b   1.000
_cell.length_c   1.000
_cell.angle_alpha   90.00
_cell.angle_beta   90.00
_cell.angle_gamma   90.00
#
_symmetry.space_group_name_H-M   'P 1'
#
loop_
_entity.id
_entity.type
_entity.pdbx_description
1 polymer ?
#
loop_
_entity_poly.entity_id
_entity_poly.type
_entity_poly.pdbx_seq_one_letter_code
_entity_poly.pdbx_strand_id
1 'polypeptide(L)'
;MATAAVLAPHDVPTSLNYYTPIGTEEPYQYVQAPPEGKAPHNLGSEPHEVTVRDARGREDEFSLDKNGFQFVKYPSVEKEFDDEERIKAVYYPEVEKLLKEVAGAKRVFIFDHTIRRKPGSPEALQGTGVIPRGPVERVHIDQTYNASVERVKYHLPEDAERLLKSRVRIINVWRPIHHPVAHKPLAVSDWHYLDENDLVPVHFIYPHRTGSTYSVKYNPNHQWWHLSDQTPDEVTLIKCYDSESDRARLTPHSAFADASSPAEAPHRESIEVRVLVFDTE
;
A
#
# COMPACT_ATOMS: atom_id res chain seq x y z
N MET A 1 17.07 20.73 17.66
CA MET A 1 15.93 19.95 17.15
C MET A 1 15.37 19.16 18.32
N ALA A 2 14.12 19.42 18.72
CA ALA A 2 13.48 18.61 19.74
C ALA A 2 13.29 17.21 19.14
N THR A 3 13.97 16.21 19.70
CA THR A 3 13.66 14.81 19.43
C THR A 3 12.21 14.61 19.80
N ALA A 4 11.34 14.38 18.82
CA ALA A 4 9.98 13.93 19.07
C ALA A 4 10.08 12.72 20.01
N ALA A 5 9.32 12.74 21.10
CA ALA A 5 9.34 11.66 22.05
C ALA A 5 8.94 10.37 21.33
N VAL A 6 9.79 9.34 21.39
CA VAL A 6 9.48 7.99 20.90
C VAL A 6 8.25 7.52 21.67
N LEU A 7 7.13 7.35 20.97
CA LEU A 7 5.93 6.76 21.58
C LEU A 7 6.24 5.31 21.94
N ALA A 8 5.95 4.92 23.18
CA ALA A 8 6.10 3.53 23.58
C ALA A 8 5.21 2.63 22.71
N PRO A 9 5.61 1.39 22.41
CA PRO A 9 4.80 0.46 21.66
C PRO A 9 3.40 0.32 22.26
N HIS A 10 2.36 0.49 21.45
CA HIS A 10 0.98 0.42 21.91
C HIS A 10 -0.01 0.12 20.78
N ASP A 11 -1.03 -0.65 21.13
CA ASP A 11 -2.21 -0.83 20.29
C ASP A 11 -3.00 0.48 20.21
N VAL A 12 -3.53 0.80 19.02
CA VAL A 12 -4.25 2.05 18.78
C VAL A 12 -5.73 1.77 18.51
N PRO A 13 -6.64 2.11 19.44
CA PRO A 13 -8.07 2.17 19.17
C PRO A 13 -8.36 3.31 18.19
N THR A 14 -9.06 3.00 17.10
CA THR A 14 -9.36 3.97 16.03
C THR A 14 -10.55 3.48 15.19
N SER A 15 -10.96 4.28 14.21
CA SER A 15 -11.91 3.88 13.18
C SER A 15 -11.21 3.61 11.84
N LEU A 16 -11.58 2.53 11.16
CA LEU A 16 -11.20 2.28 9.76
C LEU A 16 -12.42 2.42 8.85
N ASN A 17 -12.21 2.97 7.66
CA ASN A 17 -13.31 3.24 6.72
C ASN A 17 -13.49 2.07 5.74
N TYR A 18 -14.54 1.28 5.96
CA TYR A 18 -14.90 0.13 5.14
C TYR A 18 -15.90 0.49 4.05
N TYR A 19 -15.96 -0.34 3.02
CA TYR A 19 -16.84 -0.12 1.88
C TYR A 19 -18.30 -0.41 2.21
N THR A 20 -19.17 0.46 1.74
CA THR A 20 -20.62 0.26 1.65
C THR A 20 -21.12 0.58 0.25
N PRO A 21 -22.13 -0.13 -0.28
CA PRO A 21 -22.65 0.14 -1.61
C PRO A 21 -23.45 1.45 -1.65
N ILE A 22 -23.26 2.25 -2.70
CA ILE A 22 -24.17 3.34 -3.07
C ILE A 22 -24.93 2.90 -4.32
N GLY A 23 -26.24 2.68 -4.17
CA GLY A 23 -27.09 2.18 -5.26
C GLY A 23 -26.88 0.70 -5.55
N THR A 24 -27.25 0.27 -6.76
CA THR A 24 -27.24 -1.15 -7.18
C THR A 24 -26.28 -1.44 -8.33
N GLU A 25 -25.62 -0.41 -8.89
CA GLU A 25 -24.62 -0.57 -9.94
C GLU A 25 -23.33 -1.19 -9.38
N GLU A 26 -22.55 -1.87 -10.24
CA GLU A 26 -21.22 -2.34 -9.85
C GLU A 26 -20.33 -1.16 -9.39
N PRO A 27 -19.43 -1.38 -8.42
CA PRO A 27 -18.60 -0.31 -7.89
C PRO A 27 -17.61 0.23 -8.92
N TYR A 28 -17.55 1.55 -9.07
CA TYR A 28 -16.65 2.24 -9.98
C TYR A 28 -16.09 3.53 -9.38
N GLN A 29 -14.95 3.95 -9.93
CA GLN A 29 -14.37 5.27 -9.71
C GLN A 29 -13.72 5.74 -11.02
N TYR A 30 -14.12 6.92 -11.49
CA TYR A 30 -13.43 7.61 -12.57
C TYR A 30 -12.15 8.24 -12.02
N VAL A 31 -11.03 8.00 -12.71
CA VAL A 31 -9.73 8.55 -12.32
C VAL A 31 -9.56 9.99 -12.82
N GLN A 32 -10.32 10.36 -13.84
CA GLN A 32 -10.44 11.73 -14.37
C GLN A 32 -11.90 12.20 -14.26
N ALA A 33 -12.19 13.40 -14.77
CA ALA A 33 -13.55 13.91 -14.79
C ALA A 33 -14.49 12.90 -15.47
N PRO A 34 -15.64 12.55 -14.83
CA PRO A 34 -16.59 11.61 -15.41
C PRO A 34 -17.33 12.26 -16.60
N PRO A 35 -17.99 11.45 -17.46
CA PRO A 35 -18.95 11.97 -18.44
C PRO A 35 -20.03 12.84 -17.78
N GLU A 36 -20.58 13.79 -18.51
CA GLU A 36 -21.63 14.68 -18.00
C GLU A 36 -22.80 13.89 -17.40
N GLY A 37 -23.25 14.30 -16.21
CA GLY A 37 -24.33 13.64 -15.48
C GLY A 37 -23.96 12.35 -14.74
N LYS A 38 -22.70 11.88 -14.82
CA LYS A 38 -22.21 10.75 -14.02
C LYS A 38 -21.49 11.23 -12.76
N ALA A 39 -21.75 10.55 -11.64
CA ALA A 39 -20.99 10.77 -10.42
C ALA A 39 -19.53 10.33 -10.62
N PRO A 40 -18.54 10.96 -9.95
CA PRO A 40 -17.15 10.51 -10.03
C PRO A 40 -16.92 9.07 -9.53
N HIS A 41 -17.75 8.61 -8.60
CA HIS A 41 -17.76 7.23 -8.09
C HIS A 41 -19.09 6.90 -7.41
N ASN A 42 -19.36 5.62 -7.16
CA ASN A 42 -20.47 5.09 -6.35
C ASN A 42 -20.00 4.31 -5.12
N LEU A 43 -18.83 4.65 -4.59
CA LEU A 43 -18.24 4.03 -3.40
C LEU A 43 -18.73 4.71 -2.12
N GLY A 44 -19.47 3.99 -1.28
CA GLY A 44 -19.76 4.38 0.09
C GLY A 44 -18.60 4.05 1.02
N SER A 45 -18.59 4.72 2.17
CA SER A 45 -17.54 4.62 3.17
C SER A 45 -18.17 4.69 4.55
N GLU A 46 -18.02 3.65 5.35
CA GLU A 46 -18.56 3.55 6.71
C GLU A 46 -17.42 3.32 7.70
N PRO A 47 -17.23 4.20 8.70
CA PRO A 47 -16.24 3.98 9.74
C PRO A 47 -16.69 2.87 10.69
N HIS A 48 -15.79 1.94 10.99
CA HIS A 48 -15.97 0.92 12.02
C HIS A 48 -14.84 1.02 13.04
N GLU A 49 -15.20 0.98 14.32
CA GLU A 49 -14.23 0.96 15.43
C GLU A 49 -13.42 -0.34 15.41
N VAL A 50 -12.10 -0.21 15.48
CA VAL A 50 -11.14 -1.31 15.49
C VAL A 50 -10.00 -1.00 16.45
N THR A 51 -9.21 -2.02 16.77
CA THR A 51 -7.91 -1.85 17.41
C THR A 51 -6.84 -2.26 16.42
N VAL A 52 -5.96 -1.32 16.05
CA VAL A 52 -4.79 -1.61 15.23
C VAL A 52 -3.65 -1.98 16.18
N ARG A 53 -3.23 -3.24 16.13
CA ARG A 53 -2.24 -3.79 17.07
C ARG A 53 -0.83 -3.42 16.67
N ASP A 54 0.04 -3.28 17.65
CA ASP A 54 1.43 -2.95 17.39
C ASP A 54 2.27 -4.20 17.13
N ALA A 55 3.00 -4.19 16.02
CA ALA A 55 3.94 -5.24 15.63
C ALA A 55 5.36 -5.00 16.17
N ARG A 56 5.62 -3.86 16.82
CA ARG A 56 6.95 -3.51 17.34
C ARG A 56 7.45 -4.55 18.34
N GLY A 57 8.64 -5.09 18.10
CA GLY A 57 9.24 -6.17 18.89
C GLY A 57 8.74 -7.58 18.54
N ARG A 58 7.87 -7.70 17.54
CA ARG A 58 7.28 -8.95 17.03
C ARG A 58 7.38 -9.04 15.51
N GLU A 59 8.26 -8.25 14.90
CA GLU A 59 8.39 -8.11 13.45
C GLU A 59 8.70 -9.45 12.77
N ASP A 60 9.39 -10.37 13.46
CA ASP A 60 9.76 -11.71 13.00
C ASP A 60 8.59 -12.71 12.97
N GLU A 61 7.46 -12.39 13.60
CA GLU A 61 6.23 -13.20 13.52
C GLU A 61 5.53 -13.06 12.15
N PHE A 62 5.83 -11.98 11.41
CA PHE A 62 5.13 -11.62 10.18
C PHE A 62 5.96 -11.94 8.94
N SER A 63 5.34 -12.56 7.94
CA SER A 63 5.97 -12.77 6.63
C SER A 63 4.99 -12.62 5.48
N LEU A 64 5.54 -12.29 4.31
CA LEU A 64 4.75 -12.15 3.09
C LEU A 64 3.89 -13.38 2.78
N ASP A 65 4.41 -14.59 2.99
CA ASP A 65 3.69 -15.82 2.64
C ASP A 65 2.70 -16.27 3.72
N LYS A 66 2.88 -15.86 4.98
CA LYS A 66 1.96 -16.18 6.07
C LYS A 66 0.86 -15.12 6.22
N ASN A 67 1.25 -13.86 6.38
CA ASN A 67 0.35 -12.78 6.78
C ASN A 67 -0.03 -11.87 5.61
N GLY A 68 0.71 -11.92 4.51
CA GLY A 68 0.54 -11.02 3.36
C GLY A 68 1.38 -9.75 3.45
N PHE A 69 1.97 -9.45 4.61
CA PHE A 69 2.86 -8.32 4.81
C PHE A 69 4.10 -8.73 5.62
N GLN A 70 5.13 -7.90 5.59
CA GLN A 70 6.35 -8.11 6.36
C GLN A 70 7.03 -6.79 6.68
N PHE A 71 7.50 -6.63 7.91
CA PHE A 71 8.32 -5.50 8.34
C PHE A 71 9.80 -5.87 8.25
N VAL A 72 10.61 -4.99 7.65
CA VAL A 72 12.05 -5.23 7.50
C VAL A 72 12.84 -3.97 7.76
N LYS A 73 13.95 -4.10 8.50
CA LYS A 73 14.94 -3.03 8.62
C LYS A 73 15.83 -3.05 7.39
N TYR A 74 15.72 -2.02 6.57
CA TYR A 74 16.47 -1.87 5.33
C TYR A 74 16.86 -0.40 5.13
N PRO A 75 17.95 0.08 5.73
CA PRO A 75 18.37 1.47 5.59
C PRO A 75 18.60 1.84 4.12
N SER A 76 18.07 2.97 3.67
CA SER A 76 18.25 3.46 2.30
C SER A 76 19.43 4.41 2.18
N VAL A 77 20.12 4.41 1.03
CA VAL A 77 21.11 5.45 0.68
C VAL A 77 20.39 6.72 0.21
N GLU A 78 19.24 6.58 -0.46
CA GLU A 78 18.37 7.69 -0.78
C GLU A 78 17.68 8.22 0.49
N LYS A 79 17.77 9.53 0.74
CA LYS A 79 17.28 10.17 1.96
C LYS A 79 16.33 11.35 1.72
N GLU A 80 16.40 11.97 0.54
CA GLU A 80 15.68 13.21 0.23
C GLU A 80 14.37 12.97 -0.53
N PHE A 81 14.34 11.96 -1.43
CA PHE A 81 13.12 11.58 -2.16
C PHE A 81 12.38 12.78 -2.82
N ASP A 82 13.13 13.74 -3.35
CA ASP A 82 12.62 14.96 -4.00
C ASP A 82 12.87 14.97 -5.53
N ASP A 83 13.83 14.18 -6.00
CA ASP A 83 14.19 14.02 -7.42
C ASP A 83 13.82 12.64 -7.97
N GLU A 84 12.97 12.61 -9.00
CA GLU A 84 12.47 11.38 -9.61
C GLU A 84 13.58 10.54 -10.27
N GLU A 85 14.54 11.18 -10.93
CA GLU A 85 15.64 10.49 -11.61
C GLU A 85 16.61 9.91 -10.60
N ARG A 86 16.85 10.60 -9.49
CA ARG A 86 17.63 10.09 -8.37
C ARG A 86 16.94 8.90 -7.70
N ILE A 87 15.63 8.95 -7.48
CA ILE A 87 14.85 7.81 -6.96
C ILE A 87 15.03 6.59 -7.88
N LYS A 88 14.91 6.76 -9.20
CA LYS A 88 15.12 5.67 -10.17
C LYS A 88 16.57 5.18 -10.19
N ALA A 89 17.55 6.06 -10.06
CA ALA A 89 18.96 5.70 -10.16
C ALA A 89 19.51 5.06 -8.87
N VAL A 90 18.97 5.42 -7.71
CA VAL A 90 19.50 5.01 -6.38
C VAL A 90 18.52 4.08 -5.66
N TYR A 91 17.28 4.51 -5.47
CA TYR A 91 16.33 3.78 -4.62
C TYR A 91 15.74 2.54 -5.31
N TYR A 92 15.49 2.59 -6.62
CA TYR A 92 14.96 1.43 -7.35
C TYR A 92 15.91 0.21 -7.28
N PRO A 93 17.23 0.34 -7.48
CA PRO A 93 18.18 -0.74 -7.23
C PRO A 93 18.13 -1.31 -5.80
N GLU A 94 17.92 -0.45 -4.79
CA GLU A 94 17.77 -0.90 -3.40
C GLU A 94 16.49 -1.74 -3.21
N VAL A 95 15.38 -1.30 -3.81
CA VAL A 95 14.10 -2.03 -3.81
C VAL A 95 14.24 -3.39 -4.49
N GLU A 96 14.91 -3.44 -5.64
CA GLU A 96 15.18 -4.69 -6.34
C GLU A 96 16.00 -5.64 -5.46
N LYS A 97 17.10 -5.17 -4.86
CA LYS A 97 17.94 -5.97 -3.98
C LYS A 97 17.16 -6.48 -2.77
N LEU A 98 16.38 -5.62 -2.12
CA LEU A 98 15.51 -5.97 -1.00
C LEU A 98 14.54 -7.11 -1.38
N LEU A 99 13.84 -7.01 -2.51
CA LEU A 99 12.88 -8.03 -2.94
C LEU A 99 13.55 -9.33 -3.37
N LYS A 100 14.77 -9.28 -3.91
CA LYS A 100 15.59 -10.48 -4.17
C LYS A 100 15.96 -11.20 -2.87
N GLU A 101 16.36 -10.45 -1.84
CA GLU A 101 16.78 -11.00 -0.54
C GLU A 101 15.60 -11.53 0.29
N VAL A 102 14.51 -10.76 0.39
CA VAL A 102 13.39 -11.06 1.30
C VAL A 102 12.31 -11.90 0.63
N ALA A 103 11.94 -11.58 -0.62
CA ALA A 103 10.88 -12.27 -1.33
C ALA A 103 11.39 -13.39 -2.25
N GLY A 104 12.70 -13.59 -2.35
CA GLY A 104 13.32 -14.61 -3.21
C GLY A 104 13.16 -14.32 -4.71
N ALA A 105 12.93 -13.06 -5.08
CA ALA A 105 12.71 -12.66 -6.46
C ALA A 105 13.88 -13.08 -7.38
N LYS A 106 13.58 -13.52 -8.60
CA LYS A 106 14.56 -13.65 -9.69
C LYS A 106 14.52 -12.40 -10.56
N ARG A 107 13.30 -12.03 -10.98
CA ARG A 107 13.05 -10.79 -11.70
C ARG A 107 12.14 -9.87 -10.91
N VAL A 108 12.48 -8.58 -11.00
CA VAL A 108 11.77 -7.47 -10.37
C VAL A 108 11.48 -6.46 -11.46
N PHE A 109 10.24 -6.00 -11.56
CA PHE A 109 9.86 -4.92 -12.46
C PHE A 109 9.08 -3.85 -11.69
N ILE A 110 9.72 -2.71 -11.48
CA ILE A 110 9.12 -1.55 -10.83
C ILE A 110 8.37 -0.75 -11.88
N PHE A 111 7.06 -0.62 -11.75
CA PHE A 111 6.24 0.04 -12.77
C PHE A 111 5.81 1.45 -12.40
N ASP A 112 5.72 1.78 -11.12
CA ASP A 112 5.56 3.14 -10.64
C ASP A 112 6.01 3.27 -9.17
N HIS A 113 6.09 4.52 -8.72
CA HIS A 113 6.09 4.84 -7.30
C HIS A 113 5.14 6.01 -7.04
N THR A 114 4.77 6.22 -5.80
CA THR A 114 3.98 7.36 -5.36
C THR A 114 4.53 7.91 -4.06
N ILE A 115 4.78 9.21 -4.04
CA ILE A 115 5.10 9.93 -2.81
C ILE A 115 3.82 10.57 -2.28
N ARG A 116 3.58 10.42 -0.98
CA ARG A 116 2.43 11.01 -0.28
C ARG A 116 2.94 11.96 0.79
N ARG A 117 2.45 13.19 0.72
CA ARG A 117 2.71 14.30 1.66
C ARG A 117 1.37 14.95 2.02
N LYS A 118 1.34 15.74 3.10
CA LYS A 118 0.12 16.49 3.46
C LYS A 118 -0.25 17.47 2.34
N PRO A 119 -1.47 17.42 1.78
CA PRO A 119 -1.89 18.40 0.77
C PRO A 119 -1.77 19.84 1.28
N GLY A 120 -1.18 20.71 0.46
CA GLY A 120 -0.98 22.12 0.80
C GLY A 120 0.26 22.43 1.65
N SER A 121 1.07 21.43 2.02
CA SER A 121 2.38 21.70 2.63
C SER A 121 3.39 22.19 1.58
N PRO A 122 4.42 22.97 1.97
CA PRO A 122 5.47 23.40 1.03
C PRO A 122 6.14 22.23 0.29
N GLU A 123 6.33 21.10 0.96
CA GLU A 123 6.96 19.87 0.44
C GLU A 123 6.04 19.16 -0.57
N ALA A 124 4.72 19.30 -0.38
CA ALA A 124 3.71 18.82 -1.31
C ALA A 124 3.74 19.58 -2.66
N LEU A 125 4.25 20.82 -2.65
CA LEU A 125 4.44 21.66 -3.84
C LEU A 125 5.79 21.41 -4.54
N GLN A 126 6.70 20.68 -3.90
CA GLN A 126 8.05 20.37 -4.41
C GLN A 126 8.11 19.02 -5.18
N GLY A 127 6.97 18.37 -5.45
CA GLY A 127 6.89 17.09 -6.19
C GLY A 127 6.59 17.23 -7.69
N THR A 128 6.63 16.09 -8.39
CA THR A 128 6.63 15.81 -9.86
C THR A 128 5.46 16.34 -10.70
N GLY A 129 4.85 17.48 -10.35
CA GLY A 129 3.72 18.08 -11.08
C GLY A 129 2.39 17.37 -10.89
N VAL A 130 2.30 16.39 -9.98
CA VAL A 130 1.07 15.70 -9.61
C VAL A 130 0.48 16.35 -8.34
N ILE A 131 -0.84 16.58 -8.33
CA ILE A 131 -1.57 17.10 -7.15
C ILE A 131 -1.22 16.22 -5.93
N PRO A 132 -0.68 16.79 -4.83
CA PRO A 132 -0.24 16.00 -3.69
C PRO A 132 -1.39 15.19 -3.11
N ARG A 133 -1.20 13.86 -3.07
CA ARG A 133 -2.18 12.91 -2.55
C ARG A 133 -1.85 12.63 -1.09
N GLY A 134 -2.80 12.91 -0.20
CA GLY A 134 -2.71 12.47 1.19
C GLY A 134 -2.69 10.93 1.31
N PRO A 135 -2.45 10.43 2.53
CA PRO A 135 -2.73 9.03 2.91
C PRO A 135 -4.13 8.58 2.49
N VAL A 136 -4.29 7.33 2.03
CA VAL A 136 -5.62 6.77 1.70
C VAL A 136 -6.21 6.16 2.96
N GLU A 137 -7.36 6.67 3.39
CA GLU A 137 -7.99 6.27 4.65
C GLU A 137 -9.14 5.25 4.49
N ARG A 138 -9.40 4.80 3.26
CA ARG A 138 -10.31 3.69 2.99
C ARG A 138 -9.55 2.37 3.07
N VAL A 139 -10.21 1.32 3.55
CA VAL A 139 -9.66 -0.04 3.49
C VAL A 139 -9.71 -0.52 2.05
N HIS A 140 -8.54 -0.85 1.49
CA HIS A 140 -8.41 -1.23 0.09
C HIS A 140 -7.26 -2.19 -0.16
N ILE A 141 -7.22 -2.71 -1.38
CA ILE A 141 -6.12 -3.47 -1.96
C ILE A 141 -5.95 -3.00 -3.40
N ASP A 142 -4.71 -2.70 -3.78
CA ASP A 142 -4.42 -1.95 -5.00
C ASP A 142 -4.80 -2.66 -6.30
N GLN A 143 -4.94 -3.98 -6.30
CA GLN A 143 -5.27 -4.73 -7.51
C GLN A 143 -6.23 -5.88 -7.21
N THR A 144 -7.15 -6.13 -8.12
CA THR A 144 -7.87 -7.41 -8.15
C THR A 144 -7.00 -8.51 -8.75
N TYR A 145 -7.36 -9.78 -8.54
CA TYR A 145 -6.63 -10.91 -9.12
C TYR A 145 -6.49 -10.79 -10.64
N ASN A 146 -7.59 -10.48 -11.34
CA ASN A 146 -7.56 -10.30 -12.79
C ASN A 146 -6.75 -9.07 -13.22
N ALA A 147 -6.91 -7.94 -12.53
CA ALA A 147 -6.13 -6.73 -12.83
C ALA A 147 -4.62 -6.96 -12.67
N SER A 148 -4.22 -7.81 -11.72
CA SER A 148 -2.81 -8.16 -11.49
C SER A 148 -2.21 -8.93 -12.67
N VAL A 149 -2.96 -9.86 -13.27
CA VAL A 149 -2.55 -10.55 -14.50
C VAL A 149 -2.44 -9.58 -15.68
N GLU A 150 -3.41 -8.66 -15.81
CA GLU A 150 -3.38 -7.64 -16.86
C GLU A 150 -2.21 -6.65 -16.68
N ARG A 151 -1.74 -6.40 -15.46
CA ARG A 151 -0.52 -5.61 -15.21
C ARG A 151 0.73 -6.27 -15.79
N VAL A 152 0.86 -7.59 -15.70
CA VAL A 152 1.97 -8.32 -16.33
C VAL A 152 1.93 -8.15 -17.84
N LYS A 153 0.75 -8.38 -18.45
CA LYS A 153 0.57 -8.26 -19.91
C LYS A 153 0.83 -6.84 -20.41
N TYR A 154 0.40 -5.83 -19.64
CA TYR A 154 0.56 -4.44 -20.01
C TYR A 154 2.02 -3.98 -19.96
N HIS A 155 2.73 -4.33 -18.88
CA HIS A 155 4.09 -3.83 -18.64
C HIS A 155 5.19 -4.69 -19.29
N LEU A 156 4.94 -5.99 -19.45
CA LEU A 156 5.91 -6.97 -19.95
C LEU A 156 5.30 -7.83 -21.07
N PRO A 157 4.72 -7.24 -22.13
CA PRO A 157 3.93 -7.98 -23.12
C PRO A 157 4.69 -9.12 -23.81
N GLU A 158 5.99 -8.92 -24.09
CA GLU A 158 6.84 -9.91 -24.76
C GLU A 158 7.13 -11.14 -23.89
N ASP A 159 7.21 -10.96 -22.57
CA ASP A 159 7.53 -12.01 -21.61
C ASP A 159 6.29 -12.56 -20.90
N ALA A 160 5.13 -11.93 -21.04
CA ALA A 160 3.96 -12.17 -20.19
C ALA A 160 3.50 -13.63 -20.20
N GLU A 161 3.45 -14.28 -21.35
CA GLU A 161 3.03 -15.69 -21.44
C GLU A 161 3.98 -16.61 -20.66
N ARG A 162 5.28 -16.33 -20.68
CA ARG A 162 6.30 -17.10 -19.96
C ARG A 162 6.24 -16.82 -18.46
N LEU A 163 6.18 -15.54 -18.08
CA LEU A 163 6.16 -15.12 -16.68
C LEU A 163 4.88 -15.55 -15.95
N LEU A 164 3.73 -15.54 -16.61
CA LEU A 164 2.46 -15.99 -16.02
C LEU A 164 2.38 -17.52 -15.81
N LYS A 165 3.34 -18.30 -16.33
CA LYS A 165 3.48 -19.73 -16.06
C LYS A 165 4.29 -20.01 -14.78
N SER A 166 4.89 -19.00 -14.17
CA SER A 166 5.57 -19.09 -12.88
C SER A 166 4.83 -18.30 -11.81
N ARG A 167 5.35 -18.31 -10.58
CA ARG A 167 4.78 -17.52 -9.50
C ARG A 167 4.98 -16.04 -9.76
N VAL A 168 3.87 -15.31 -9.79
CA VAL A 168 3.81 -13.86 -9.97
C VAL A 168 3.23 -13.21 -8.73
N ARG A 169 3.88 -12.14 -8.28
CA ARG A 169 3.45 -11.35 -7.14
C ARG A 169 3.41 -9.87 -7.50
N ILE A 170 2.52 -9.14 -6.85
CA ILE A 170 2.62 -7.67 -6.75
C ILE A 170 2.90 -7.36 -5.30
N ILE A 171 4.07 -6.75 -5.05
CA ILE A 171 4.47 -6.33 -3.71
C ILE A 171 4.71 -4.83 -3.75
N ASN A 172 3.99 -4.11 -2.89
CA ASN A 172 4.27 -2.71 -2.63
C ASN A 172 5.37 -2.63 -1.56
N VAL A 173 6.35 -1.77 -1.80
CA VAL A 173 7.42 -1.43 -0.86
C VAL A 173 7.11 -0.07 -0.28
N TRP A 174 6.59 -0.04 0.94
CA TRP A 174 6.18 1.18 1.61
C TRP A 174 7.23 1.62 2.64
N ARG A 175 7.64 2.89 2.59
CA ARG A 175 8.69 3.46 3.45
C ARG A 175 8.29 4.87 3.91
N PRO A 176 8.39 5.20 5.21
CA PRO A 176 8.39 6.58 5.69
C PRO A 176 9.64 7.32 5.21
N ILE A 177 9.52 8.58 4.81
CA ILE A 177 10.67 9.39 4.38
C ILE A 177 10.86 10.58 5.33
N HIS A 178 12.10 11.07 5.45
CA HIS A 178 12.55 12.16 6.33
C HIS A 178 12.45 11.94 7.84
N HIS A 179 11.35 11.39 8.34
CA HIS A 179 11.10 11.28 9.78
C HIS A 179 10.25 10.04 10.11
N PRO A 180 10.25 9.59 11.38
CA PRO A 180 9.35 8.52 11.81
C PRO A 180 7.88 8.87 11.58
N VAL A 181 7.06 7.82 11.45
CA VAL A 181 5.62 7.95 11.28
C VAL A 181 4.99 8.38 12.60
N ALA A 182 4.30 9.52 12.58
CA ALA A 182 3.41 9.94 13.65
C ALA A 182 1.96 9.95 13.14
N HIS A 183 1.58 10.97 12.37
CA HIS A 183 0.20 11.08 11.89
C HIS A 183 -0.12 10.13 10.74
N LYS A 184 -1.34 9.58 10.75
CA LYS A 184 -1.86 8.72 9.69
C LYS A 184 -0.97 7.48 9.42
N PRO A 185 -0.59 6.68 10.43
CA PRO A 185 0.19 5.46 10.23
C PRO A 185 -0.47 4.47 9.26
N LEU A 186 0.35 3.54 8.74
CA LEU A 186 -0.11 2.49 7.85
C LEU A 186 -0.58 1.27 8.67
N ALA A 187 -1.84 0.90 8.52
CA ALA A 187 -2.40 -0.36 8.99
C ALA A 187 -2.41 -1.39 7.86
N VAL A 188 -2.05 -2.63 8.18
CA VAL A 188 -2.10 -3.81 7.31
C VAL A 188 -2.88 -4.92 8.01
N SER A 189 -3.76 -5.62 7.29
CA SER A 189 -4.59 -6.70 7.85
C SER A 189 -3.96 -8.06 7.59
N ASP A 190 -3.95 -8.93 8.59
CA ASP A 190 -3.47 -10.31 8.47
C ASP A 190 -4.38 -11.15 7.56
N TRP A 191 -3.79 -11.73 6.52
CA TRP A 191 -4.44 -12.59 5.55
C TRP A 191 -5.25 -13.73 6.17
N HIS A 192 -4.80 -14.33 7.28
CA HIS A 192 -5.48 -15.48 7.89
C HIS A 192 -6.91 -15.16 8.36
N TYR A 193 -7.23 -13.87 8.53
CA TYR A 193 -8.51 -13.40 9.04
C TYR A 193 -9.31 -12.61 8.01
N LEU A 194 -8.91 -12.65 6.74
CA LEU A 194 -9.66 -12.10 5.62
C LEU A 194 -10.57 -13.18 5.03
N ASP A 195 -11.87 -12.91 4.94
CA ASP A 195 -12.77 -13.70 4.10
C ASP A 195 -12.74 -13.09 2.69
N GLU A 196 -12.46 -13.89 1.66
CA GLU A 196 -12.44 -13.38 0.28
C GLU A 196 -13.82 -12.86 -0.17
N ASN A 197 -14.92 -13.22 0.52
CA ASN A 197 -16.26 -12.63 0.28
C ASN A 197 -16.37 -11.17 0.73
N ASP A 198 -15.42 -10.68 1.54
CA ASP A 198 -15.33 -9.28 1.93
C ASP A 198 -14.76 -8.41 0.80
N LEU A 199 -14.12 -9.03 -0.20
CA LEU A 199 -13.50 -8.34 -1.32
C LEU A 199 -14.54 -7.90 -2.35
N VAL A 200 -14.54 -6.60 -2.64
CA VAL A 200 -15.44 -5.97 -3.60
C VAL A 200 -14.63 -5.35 -4.74
N PRO A 201 -14.66 -5.94 -5.95
CA PRO A 201 -14.02 -5.35 -7.12
C PRO A 201 -14.56 -3.94 -7.38
N VAL A 202 -13.65 -2.99 -7.59
CA VAL A 202 -13.97 -1.63 -8.01
C VAL A 202 -13.30 -1.35 -9.33
N HIS A 203 -14.08 -0.92 -10.32
CA HIS A 203 -13.58 -0.52 -11.63
C HIS A 203 -12.99 0.89 -11.57
N PHE A 204 -11.69 1.01 -11.80
CA PHE A 204 -11.01 2.30 -11.95
C PHE A 204 -10.97 2.67 -13.42
N ILE A 205 -11.81 3.63 -13.81
CA ILE A 205 -12.03 3.98 -15.21
C ILE A 205 -11.06 5.11 -15.60
N TYR A 206 -10.12 4.80 -16.49
CA TYR A 206 -9.21 5.76 -17.14
C TYR A 206 -9.70 6.03 -18.57
N PRO A 207 -9.27 7.11 -19.22
CA PRO A 207 -9.67 7.41 -20.60
C PRO A 207 -9.38 6.28 -21.62
N HIS A 208 -8.32 5.49 -21.39
CA HIS A 208 -7.82 4.50 -22.35
C HIS A 208 -7.83 3.06 -21.82
N ARG A 209 -8.26 2.84 -20.57
CA ARG A 209 -8.28 1.50 -19.95
C ARG A 209 -9.15 1.48 -18.70
N THR A 210 -9.53 0.29 -18.29
CA THR A 210 -10.13 0.05 -16.97
C THR A 210 -9.15 -0.75 -16.13
N GLY A 211 -8.72 -0.18 -15.01
CA GLY A 211 -8.04 -0.92 -13.94
C GLY A 211 -9.06 -1.45 -12.93
N SER A 212 -8.62 -2.28 -11.99
CA SER A 212 -9.51 -2.73 -10.92
C SER A 212 -8.76 -2.94 -9.62
N THR A 213 -9.37 -2.50 -8.52
CA THR A 213 -8.85 -2.60 -7.14
C THR A 213 -9.88 -3.35 -6.28
N TYR A 214 -9.52 -3.82 -5.09
CA TYR A 214 -10.53 -4.23 -4.11
C TYR A 214 -10.80 -3.11 -3.12
N SER A 215 -12.09 -2.79 -2.96
CA SER A 215 -12.62 -2.30 -1.70
C SER A 215 -12.92 -3.49 -0.79
N VAL A 216 -13.00 -3.26 0.52
CA VAL A 216 -13.21 -4.33 1.51
C VAL A 216 -14.42 -4.00 2.37
N LYS A 217 -15.35 -4.96 2.53
CA LYS A 217 -16.47 -4.88 3.47
C LYS A 217 -15.99 -5.05 4.90
N TYR A 218 -16.73 -4.50 5.86
CA TYR A 218 -16.40 -4.73 7.26
C TYR A 218 -16.61 -6.20 7.64
N ASN A 219 -15.64 -6.73 8.38
CA ASN A 219 -15.70 -8.03 9.03
C ASN A 219 -14.99 -7.89 10.39
N PRO A 220 -15.64 -8.23 11.52
CA PRO A 220 -15.03 -8.12 12.84
C PRO A 220 -13.85 -9.07 13.05
N ASN A 221 -13.67 -10.07 12.18
CA ASN A 221 -12.53 -10.98 12.26
C ASN A 221 -11.22 -10.34 11.79
N HIS A 222 -11.26 -9.30 10.96
CA HIS A 222 -10.05 -8.64 10.45
C HIS A 222 -9.09 -8.26 11.58
N GLN A 223 -7.83 -8.63 11.43
CA GLN A 223 -6.79 -8.34 12.43
C GLN A 223 -5.78 -7.37 11.86
N TRP A 224 -5.81 -6.15 12.39
CA TRP A 224 -5.00 -5.03 11.92
C TRP A 224 -3.72 -4.88 12.72
N TRP A 225 -2.64 -4.59 11.99
CA TRP A 225 -1.32 -4.37 12.54
C TRP A 225 -0.73 -3.06 12.00
N HIS A 226 0.06 -2.39 12.82
CA HIS A 226 0.94 -1.28 12.44
C HIS A 226 2.30 -1.45 13.10
N LEU A 227 3.27 -0.63 12.72
CA LEU A 227 4.58 -0.61 13.36
C LEU A 227 4.79 0.75 14.04
N SER A 228 4.72 0.80 15.37
CA SER A 228 4.93 2.06 16.09
C SER A 228 6.32 2.63 15.85
N ASP A 229 6.42 3.96 15.74
CA ASP A 229 7.67 4.69 15.48
C ASP A 229 8.43 4.12 14.27
N GLN A 230 7.70 3.72 13.22
CA GLN A 230 8.33 3.22 12.01
C GLN A 230 9.21 4.32 11.40
N THR A 231 10.52 4.04 11.34
CA THR A 231 11.53 5.01 10.90
C THR A 231 11.79 4.92 9.40
N PRO A 232 12.46 5.92 8.80
CA PRO A 232 12.90 5.83 7.40
C PRO A 232 13.90 4.71 7.09
N ASP A 233 14.46 4.03 8.09
CA ASP A 233 15.32 2.85 7.89
C ASP A 233 14.54 1.53 7.88
N GLU A 234 13.21 1.60 7.99
CA GLU A 234 12.31 0.45 8.04
C GLU A 234 11.31 0.49 6.89
N VAL A 235 10.96 -0.68 6.39
CA VAL A 235 10.07 -0.88 5.24
C VAL A 235 8.95 -1.83 5.64
N THR A 236 7.74 -1.51 5.20
CA THR A 236 6.60 -2.42 5.21
C THR A 236 6.40 -2.95 3.79
N LEU A 237 6.62 -4.24 3.60
CA LEU A 237 6.27 -4.95 2.37
C LEU A 237 4.79 -5.33 2.45
N ILE A 238 4.01 -4.98 1.44
CA ILE A 238 2.57 -5.26 1.37
C ILE A 238 2.32 -6.08 0.12
N LYS A 239 1.86 -7.32 0.28
CA LYS A 239 1.47 -8.15 -0.86
C LYS A 239 0.09 -7.71 -1.33
N CYS A 240 0.01 -7.24 -2.57
CA CYS A 240 -1.23 -6.87 -3.25
C CYS A 240 -1.76 -8.00 -4.16
N TYR A 241 -0.89 -8.94 -4.53
CA TYR A 241 -1.24 -10.11 -5.33
C TYR A 241 -0.20 -11.24 -5.18
N ASP A 242 -0.68 -12.49 -5.21
CA ASP A 242 0.08 -13.71 -5.41
C ASP A 242 -0.73 -14.65 -6.31
N SER A 243 -0.05 -15.25 -7.30
CA SER A 243 -0.65 -16.28 -8.13
C SER A 243 -0.82 -17.61 -7.39
N GLU A 244 0.01 -17.88 -6.37
CA GLU A 244 -0.14 -19.07 -5.54
C GLU A 244 -1.32 -18.94 -4.58
N SER A 245 -1.98 -20.05 -4.28
CA SER A 245 -3.23 -20.08 -3.48
C SER A 245 -3.11 -20.82 -2.14
N ASP A 246 -1.96 -21.45 -1.88
CA ASP A 246 -1.64 -22.18 -0.65
C ASP A 246 -1.07 -21.28 0.47
N ARG A 247 -1.08 -19.95 0.27
CA ARG A 247 -0.41 -18.94 1.10
C ARG A 247 -1.12 -17.60 1.01
N ALA A 248 -0.66 -16.60 1.77
CA ALA A 248 -1.23 -15.26 1.70
C ALA A 248 -1.12 -14.66 0.29
N ARG A 249 -2.27 -14.20 -0.25
CA ARG A 249 -2.37 -13.74 -1.64
C ARG A 249 -2.45 -12.22 -1.77
N LEU A 250 -3.06 -11.55 -0.80
CA LEU A 250 -3.24 -10.10 -0.80
C LEU A 250 -3.41 -9.58 0.63
N THR A 251 -3.35 -8.26 0.81
CA THR A 251 -3.36 -7.62 2.14
C THR A 251 -4.20 -6.34 2.10
N PRO A 252 -5.37 -6.32 2.78
CA PRO A 252 -6.08 -5.08 3.06
C PRO A 252 -5.18 -4.11 3.81
N HIS A 253 -5.15 -2.85 3.37
CA HIS A 253 -4.37 -1.82 4.02
C HIS A 253 -5.09 -0.47 4.01
N SER A 254 -4.72 0.39 4.96
CA SER A 254 -5.29 1.72 5.10
C SER A 254 -4.40 2.62 5.93
N ALA A 255 -4.49 3.92 5.73
CA ALA A 255 -4.02 4.89 6.71
C ALA A 255 -5.11 5.12 7.76
N PHE A 256 -4.74 5.19 9.04
CA PHE A 256 -5.71 5.37 10.13
C PHE A 256 -5.38 6.58 11.00
N ALA A 257 -6.37 7.15 11.66
CA ALA A 257 -6.12 8.23 12.62
C ALA A 257 -5.54 7.66 13.91
N ASP A 258 -4.36 8.12 14.30
CA ASP A 258 -3.82 7.87 15.64
C ASP A 258 -3.99 9.15 16.48
N ALA A 259 -4.89 9.09 17.45
CA ALA A 259 -5.19 10.21 18.34
C ALA A 259 -4.13 10.42 19.44
N SER A 260 -3.22 9.46 19.64
CA SER A 260 -2.11 9.57 20.59
C SER A 260 -0.94 10.40 20.05
N SER A 261 -0.84 10.52 18.72
CA SER A 261 0.19 11.31 18.06
C SER A 261 0.11 12.80 18.45
N PRO A 262 1.22 13.41 18.96
CA PRO A 262 1.25 14.82 19.30
C PRO A 262 0.89 15.71 18.10
N ALA A 263 0.09 16.76 18.30
CA ALA A 263 -0.34 17.65 17.21
C ALA A 263 0.82 18.36 16.49
N GLU A 264 1.94 18.56 17.18
CA GLU A 264 3.17 19.19 16.66
C GLU A 264 4.10 18.19 15.96
N ALA A 265 3.78 16.90 15.97
CA ALA A 265 4.59 15.89 15.31
C ALA A 265 4.56 16.10 13.79
N PRO A 266 5.64 15.75 13.07
CA PRO A 266 5.66 15.91 11.63
C PRO A 266 4.58 15.04 10.96
N HIS A 267 3.91 15.60 9.96
CA HIS A 267 2.93 14.84 9.18
C HIS A 267 3.64 13.79 8.33
N ARG A 268 3.14 12.55 8.36
CA ARG A 268 3.72 11.44 7.58
C ARG A 268 3.97 11.82 6.14
N GLU A 269 5.23 11.70 5.76
CA GLU A 269 5.69 11.60 4.39
C GLU A 269 6.09 10.14 4.11
N SER A 270 5.71 9.63 2.94
CA SER A 270 6.04 8.24 2.60
C SER A 270 6.17 8.05 1.10
N ILE A 271 7.01 7.10 0.70
CA ILE A 271 7.07 6.56 -0.65
C ILE A 271 6.50 5.14 -0.67
N GLU A 272 5.74 4.84 -1.72
CA GLU A 272 5.26 3.50 -2.04
C GLU A 272 5.74 3.14 -3.45
N VAL A 273 6.55 2.09 -3.57
CA VAL A 273 7.03 1.58 -4.86
C VAL A 273 6.26 0.31 -5.21
N ARG A 274 5.62 0.26 -6.38
CA ARG A 274 4.80 -0.88 -6.78
C ARG A 274 5.55 -1.76 -7.77
N VAL A 275 5.62 -3.04 -7.43
CA VAL A 275 6.59 -3.94 -8.05
C VAL A 275 5.94 -5.24 -8.46
N LEU A 276 6.16 -5.63 -9.71
CA LEU A 276 5.93 -7.00 -10.18
C LEU A 276 7.14 -7.85 -9.81
N VAL A 277 6.91 -8.97 -9.15
CA VAL A 277 7.93 -9.86 -8.62
C VAL A 277 7.71 -11.27 -9.16
N PHE A 278 8.78 -11.87 -9.70
CA PHE A 278 8.73 -13.15 -10.39
C PHE A 278 9.79 -14.12 -9.84
N ASP A 279 9.44 -15.41 -9.79
CA ASP A 279 10.33 -16.50 -9.37
C ASP A 279 11.22 -17.03 -10.53
N THR A 280 11.10 -16.40 -11.70
CA THR A 280 11.87 -16.70 -12.92
C THR A 280 12.30 -15.41 -13.60
N GLU A 281 13.46 -15.42 -14.28
CA GLU A 281 13.91 -14.37 -15.22
C GLU A 281 12.99 -14.29 -16.44
#